data_AF-A0A9J6FLV9-F1
#
_entry.id   AF-A0A9J6FLV9-F1
#
_cell.length_a   1.000
_cell.length_b   1.000
_cell.length_c   1.000
_cell.angle_alpha   90.00
_cell.angle_beta   90.00
_cell.angle_gamma   90.00
#
_symmetry.space_group_name_H-M   'P 1'
#
loop_
_entity.id
_entity.type
_entity.pdbx_description
1 polymer ?
#
loop_
_entity_poly.entity_id
_entity_poly.type
_entity_poly.pdbx_seq_one_letter_code
_entity_poly.pdbx_strand_id
1 'polypeptide(L)'
;MATGSSVPPATQSAADSPASDVHEREQWPYGYGNFQRFILCVAITGLAVLMCHSQVFSVISGPVDHWCKPPARFANLSVQAWKNIGIPMDRDGQYSQCLVYARPGVVPFNDSEKRAVAECDEWDYDAERAHQTVRRHWNLVCYRGRLAGLGNGVFMSGALLVVPAMGYVADAMGRQPVIAAAVLSLCVSCLGCCFADTYSLFLAARFVASGCVSTIFVVVFIMMYEVTPPERTVLFVSIASGAGNFLSEAFLLALVRQSLGWFALQIIALSPTFVLLPALLLIPESPQWLLTKYRFREAGRVMVAAARMNGLPAEETERSTRRLLRSLRGPKGGRSPSRLPLSPAAQFRCVYTRKRALVACVLYFTSTLVFYAFTWAPAMRDSSARTLSTALSVPGHVVLYLALNVVARKQLLLLTLPLQGILCCVYSALVYEQLPAVVAVVVITAR
;
A
#
# COMPACT_ATOMS: atom_id res chain seq x y z
N MET A 1 -57.73 -7.67 33.30
CA MET A 1 -57.36 -6.27 33.00
C MET A 1 -56.08 -5.95 33.76
N ALA A 2 -55.12 -5.33 33.06
CA ALA A 2 -53.85 -4.77 33.51
C ALA A 2 -52.74 -5.72 34.00
N THR A 3 -51.82 -5.97 33.07
CA THR A 3 -50.45 -6.44 33.18
C THR A 3 -49.54 -5.45 33.91
N GLY A 4 -48.60 -5.92 34.74
CA GLY A 4 -47.47 -5.14 35.25
C GLY A 4 -46.22 -5.99 35.32
N SER A 5 -45.36 -5.91 34.30
CA SER A 5 -44.03 -6.52 34.31
C SER A 5 -43.04 -5.61 35.04
N SER A 6 -42.43 -6.07 36.13
CA SER A 6 -41.29 -5.43 36.76
C SER A 6 -40.00 -5.90 36.08
N VAL A 7 -39.34 -4.96 35.42
CA VAL A 7 -37.98 -5.06 34.88
C VAL A 7 -36.98 -5.03 36.05
N PRO A 8 -36.01 -5.96 36.19
CA PRO A 8 -34.93 -5.78 37.15
C PRO A 8 -33.95 -4.70 36.66
N PRO A 9 -33.41 -3.86 37.56
CA PRO A 9 -32.62 -2.70 37.18
C PRO A 9 -31.27 -3.09 36.58
N ALA A 10 -30.85 -2.29 35.61
CA ALA A 10 -29.56 -2.33 34.95
C ALA A 10 -28.41 -2.33 35.96
N THR A 11 -27.50 -3.31 35.82
CA THR A 11 -26.20 -3.31 36.47
C THR A 11 -25.42 -2.08 36.01
N GLN A 12 -25.23 -1.16 36.95
CA GLN A 12 -24.38 0.02 36.81
C GLN A 12 -22.93 -0.38 36.52
N SER A 13 -22.29 0.49 35.75
CA SER A 13 -20.90 0.52 35.33
C SER A 13 -19.90 -0.03 36.36
N ALA A 14 -19.18 -1.08 35.98
CA ALA A 14 -17.87 -1.39 36.56
C ALA A 14 -16.85 -0.36 36.03
N ALA A 15 -16.85 0.83 36.64
CA ALA A 15 -15.72 1.74 36.59
C ALA A 15 -14.70 1.30 37.66
N ASP A 16 -13.45 1.14 37.23
CA ASP A 16 -12.21 1.18 38.02
C ASP A 16 -12.15 0.34 39.30
N SER A 17 -11.85 -0.96 39.15
CA SER A 17 -11.39 -1.79 40.26
C SER A 17 -9.84 -1.84 40.30
N PRO A 18 -9.18 -1.76 41.46
CA PRO A 18 -7.73 -1.96 41.57
C PRO A 18 -7.25 -3.33 41.08
N ALA A 19 -8.14 -4.32 41.02
CA ALA A 19 -7.83 -5.69 40.63
C ALA A 19 -7.65 -5.85 39.10
N SER A 20 -8.41 -5.11 38.28
CA SER A 20 -8.22 -5.11 36.83
C SER A 20 -6.91 -4.44 36.42
N ASP A 21 -6.53 -3.36 37.12
CA ASP A 21 -5.29 -2.62 36.89
C ASP A 21 -4.04 -3.43 37.31
N VAL A 22 -4.17 -4.29 38.33
CA VAL A 22 -3.12 -5.25 38.72
C VAL A 22 -2.95 -6.37 37.69
N HIS A 23 -4.04 -6.92 37.14
CA HIS A 23 -3.96 -8.01 36.16
C HIS A 23 -3.47 -7.52 34.78
N GLU A 24 -3.84 -6.30 34.38
CA GLU A 24 -3.30 -5.64 33.18
C GLU A 24 -1.79 -5.32 33.33
N ARG A 25 -1.35 -4.82 34.49
CA ARG A 25 0.09 -4.58 34.77
C ARG A 25 0.91 -5.87 34.83
N GLU A 26 0.30 -6.99 35.21
CA GLU A 26 0.95 -8.30 35.17
C GLU A 26 1.15 -8.80 33.75
N GLN A 27 0.23 -8.48 32.83
CA GLN A 27 0.32 -8.88 31.43
C GLN A 27 1.21 -7.94 30.58
N TRP A 28 1.30 -6.66 30.96
CA TRP A 28 2.09 -5.63 30.25
C TRP A 28 3.01 -4.86 31.22
N PRO A 29 4.12 -5.46 31.66
CA PRO A 29 4.99 -4.88 32.70
C PRO A 29 5.69 -3.56 32.30
N TYR A 30 5.64 -3.21 31.01
CA TYR A 30 6.19 -1.97 30.45
C TYR A 30 5.15 -0.87 30.22
N GLY A 31 3.88 -1.12 30.56
CA GLY A 31 2.79 -0.15 30.46
C GLY A 31 2.62 0.46 29.06
N TYR A 32 1.97 1.62 29.01
CA TYR A 32 1.71 2.38 27.79
C TYR A 32 2.44 3.73 27.81
N GLY A 33 3.07 4.10 26.71
CA GLY A 33 3.72 5.40 26.59
C GLY A 33 4.45 5.61 25.26
N ASN A 34 5.62 6.25 25.34
CA ASN A 34 6.42 6.65 24.19
C ASN A 34 6.92 5.46 23.35
N PHE A 35 7.12 4.29 23.95
CA PHE A 35 7.51 3.08 23.22
C PHE A 35 6.45 2.68 22.18
N GLN A 36 5.18 2.57 22.58
CA GLN A 36 4.10 2.26 21.65
C GLN A 36 3.91 3.35 20.61
N ARG A 37 4.01 4.63 21.01
CA ARG A 37 3.92 5.76 20.07
C ARG A 37 5.06 5.75 19.05
N PHE A 38 6.26 5.37 19.44
CA PHE A 38 7.39 5.18 18.52
C PHE A 38 7.07 4.10 17.49
N ILE A 39 6.60 2.91 17.91
CA ILE A 39 6.21 1.84 16.98
C ILE A 39 5.03 2.28 16.08
N LEU A 40 4.09 3.07 16.61
CA LEU A 40 3.03 3.68 15.82
C LEU A 40 3.58 4.61 14.73
N CYS A 41 4.57 5.45 15.03
CA CYS A 41 5.23 6.28 14.02
C CYS A 41 5.89 5.43 12.93
N VAL A 42 6.56 4.33 13.31
CA VAL A 42 7.13 3.39 12.33
C VAL A 42 6.04 2.76 11.47
N ALA A 43 4.88 2.41 12.05
CA ALA A 43 3.74 1.87 11.31
C ALA A 43 3.12 2.88 10.33
N ILE A 44 2.98 4.15 10.74
CA ILE A 44 2.55 5.26 9.88
C ILE A 44 3.51 5.40 8.70
N THR A 45 4.82 5.48 8.96
CA THR A 45 5.83 5.60 7.90
C THR A 45 5.84 4.37 7.00
N GLY A 46 5.76 3.15 7.55
CA GLY A 46 5.72 1.91 6.79
C GLY A 46 4.54 1.86 5.82
N LEU A 47 3.34 2.25 6.26
CA LEU A 47 2.18 2.35 5.37
C LEU A 47 2.34 3.48 4.35
N ALA A 48 2.82 4.66 4.75
CA ALA A 48 3.02 5.77 3.82
C ALA A 48 4.00 5.40 2.69
N VAL A 49 5.08 4.67 3.01
CA VAL A 49 6.06 4.16 2.05
C VAL A 49 5.41 3.12 1.13
N LEU A 50 4.60 2.19 1.65
CA LEU A 50 3.85 1.22 0.84
C LEU A 50 2.94 1.91 -0.18
N MET A 51 2.12 2.86 0.29
CA MET A 51 1.19 3.58 -0.57
C MET A 51 1.90 4.46 -1.60
N CYS A 52 3.01 5.09 -1.22
CA CYS A 52 3.82 5.87 -2.14
C CYS A 52 4.36 4.98 -3.28
N HIS A 53 5.02 3.86 -2.95
CA HIS A 53 5.62 2.96 -3.96
C HIS A 53 4.59 2.23 -4.83
N SER A 54 3.42 1.91 -4.27
CA SER A 54 2.33 1.26 -5.03
C SER A 54 1.67 2.21 -6.04
N GLN A 55 1.66 3.51 -5.76
CA GLN A 55 1.02 4.50 -6.62
C GLN A 55 1.99 5.31 -7.48
N VAL A 56 3.29 5.40 -7.15
CA VAL A 56 4.27 6.21 -7.90
C VAL A 56 4.29 5.90 -9.39
N PHE A 57 4.07 4.63 -9.78
CA PHE A 57 4.02 4.23 -11.18
C PHE A 57 2.93 4.97 -11.96
N SER A 58 1.76 5.22 -11.35
CA SER A 58 0.67 5.98 -11.97
C SER A 58 1.05 7.43 -12.28
N VAL A 59 1.93 8.02 -11.47
CA VAL A 59 2.44 9.39 -11.62
C VAL A 59 3.48 9.44 -12.75
N ILE A 60 4.45 8.52 -12.73
CA ILE A 60 5.56 8.52 -13.70
C ILE A 60 5.22 7.89 -15.06
N SER A 61 4.11 7.16 -15.17
CA SER A 61 3.63 6.52 -16.41
C SER A 61 2.51 7.28 -17.12
N GLY A 62 2.50 8.62 -16.95
CA GLY A 62 1.58 9.55 -17.62
C GLY A 62 1.45 9.30 -19.13
N PRO A 63 0.27 9.56 -19.74
CA PRO A 63 0.13 9.44 -21.19
C PRO A 63 1.05 10.47 -21.87
N VAL A 64 1.51 10.15 -23.07
CA VAL A 64 2.38 11.04 -23.85
C VAL A 64 1.82 11.15 -25.24
N ASP A 65 1.70 12.38 -25.72
CA ASP A 65 1.33 12.66 -27.10
C ASP A 65 2.49 12.22 -28.00
N HIS A 66 2.15 11.38 -28.97
CA HIS A 66 3.12 10.71 -29.82
C HIS A 66 2.57 10.56 -31.23
N TRP A 67 3.48 10.38 -32.17
CA TRP A 67 3.17 10.12 -33.57
C TRP A 67 4.27 9.27 -34.20
N CYS A 68 3.99 8.70 -35.35
CA CYS A 68 4.92 7.83 -36.03
C CYS A 68 6.12 8.62 -36.55
N LYS A 69 7.33 8.11 -36.31
CA LYS A 69 8.57 8.79 -36.71
C LYS A 69 8.70 8.80 -38.25
N PRO A 70 9.10 9.94 -38.86
CA PRO A 70 9.26 10.02 -40.30
C PRO A 70 10.39 9.09 -40.80
N PRO A 71 10.22 8.43 -41.95
CA PRO A 71 11.31 7.77 -42.66
C PRO A 71 12.44 8.76 -42.97
N ALA A 72 13.68 8.27 -43.12
CA ALA A 72 14.86 9.11 -43.35
C ALA A 72 14.71 10.14 -44.49
N ARG A 73 13.95 9.80 -45.55
CA ARG A 73 13.64 10.72 -46.68
C ARG A 73 12.87 11.97 -46.26
N PHE A 74 12.11 11.90 -45.18
CA PHE A 74 11.26 12.97 -44.65
C PHE A 74 11.75 13.52 -43.30
N ALA A 75 12.94 13.12 -42.84
CA ALA A 75 13.47 13.51 -41.54
C ALA A 75 13.66 15.03 -41.38
N ASN A 76 13.86 15.76 -42.49
CA ASN A 76 14.04 17.22 -42.49
C ASN A 76 12.73 18.02 -42.55
N LEU A 77 11.57 17.34 -42.60
CA LEU A 77 10.28 18.03 -42.58
C LEU A 77 9.95 18.53 -41.17
N SER A 78 9.19 19.62 -41.10
CA SER A 78 8.57 20.02 -39.84
C SER A 78 7.58 18.95 -39.37
N VAL A 79 7.39 18.84 -38.05
CA VAL A 79 6.45 17.88 -37.43
C VAL A 79 5.07 17.98 -38.07
N GLN A 80 4.58 19.21 -38.32
CA GLN A 80 3.26 19.41 -38.90
C GLN A 80 3.20 19.04 -40.39
N ALA A 81 4.24 19.35 -41.15
CA ALA A 81 4.32 18.92 -42.55
C ALA A 81 4.32 17.39 -42.65
N TRP A 82 5.05 16.71 -41.75
CA TRP A 82 5.04 15.26 -41.67
C TRP A 82 3.67 14.69 -41.29
N LYS A 83 3.02 15.22 -40.25
CA LYS A 83 1.67 14.83 -39.84
C LYS A 83 0.69 14.89 -41.01
N ASN A 84 0.71 16.00 -41.77
CA ASN A 84 -0.18 16.19 -42.92
C ASN A 84 -0.02 15.16 -44.05
N ILE A 85 1.20 14.68 -44.31
CA ILE A 85 1.48 13.79 -45.45
C ILE A 85 1.57 12.30 -45.08
N GLY A 86 1.98 12.02 -43.85
CA GLY A 86 2.36 10.70 -43.38
C GLY A 86 1.32 10.06 -42.46
N ILE A 87 0.50 10.84 -41.77
CA ILE A 87 -0.36 10.33 -40.70
C ILE A 87 -1.84 10.44 -41.09
N PRO A 88 -2.60 9.33 -41.05
CA PRO A 88 -4.02 9.37 -41.30
C PRO A 88 -4.77 10.09 -40.17
N MET A 89 -5.92 10.67 -40.52
CA MET A 89 -6.85 11.19 -39.52
C MET A 89 -7.73 10.06 -38.97
N ASP A 90 -7.91 10.05 -37.66
CA ASP A 90 -8.91 9.22 -36.98
C ASP A 90 -10.32 9.79 -37.22
N ARG A 91 -11.35 9.07 -36.73
CA ARG A 91 -12.77 9.41 -36.94
C ARG A 91 -13.17 10.78 -36.37
N ASP A 92 -12.43 11.26 -35.37
CA ASP A 92 -12.67 12.54 -34.69
C ASP A 92 -11.93 13.72 -35.36
N GLY A 93 -11.31 13.49 -36.53
CA GLY A 93 -10.54 14.52 -37.25
C GLY A 93 -9.19 14.85 -36.63
N GLN A 94 -8.72 14.06 -35.67
CA GLN A 94 -7.37 14.15 -35.10
C GLN A 94 -6.40 13.22 -35.83
N TYR A 95 -5.11 13.56 -35.84
CA TYR A 95 -4.08 12.68 -36.37
C TYR A 95 -3.97 11.40 -35.54
N SER A 96 -3.94 10.26 -36.24
CA SER A 96 -3.76 8.96 -35.60
C SER A 96 -2.40 8.86 -34.92
N GLN A 97 -2.37 8.38 -33.68
CA GLN A 97 -1.12 8.29 -32.91
C GLN A 97 -0.27 7.06 -33.27
N CYS A 98 -0.90 6.04 -33.87
CA CYS A 98 -0.32 4.69 -34.02
C CYS A 98 -0.24 4.16 -35.44
N LEU A 99 -0.73 4.94 -36.41
CA LEU A 99 -0.86 4.54 -37.79
C LEU A 99 -0.12 5.51 -38.70
N VAL A 100 0.44 4.99 -39.79
CA VAL A 100 1.14 5.75 -40.81
C VAL A 100 0.74 5.26 -42.20
N TYR A 101 0.73 6.14 -43.20
CA TYR A 101 0.54 5.72 -44.58
C TYR A 101 1.73 4.89 -45.07
N ALA A 102 1.47 3.72 -45.65
CA ALA A 102 2.51 2.82 -46.16
C ALA A 102 3.35 3.46 -47.28
N ARG A 103 2.79 4.44 -47.99
CA ARG A 103 3.50 5.28 -48.97
C ARG A 103 3.16 6.76 -48.73
N PRO A 104 3.95 7.47 -47.90
CA PRO A 104 3.77 8.90 -47.69
C PRO A 104 4.10 9.65 -48.99
N GLY A 105 3.19 10.52 -49.43
CA GLY A 105 3.32 11.29 -50.67
C GLY A 105 3.38 12.79 -50.39
N VAL A 106 4.15 13.54 -51.19
CA VAL A 106 4.38 14.99 -51.02
C VAL A 106 3.18 15.84 -51.46
N VAL A 107 2.15 15.24 -52.07
CA VAL A 107 0.99 15.92 -52.64
C VAL A 107 -0.29 15.42 -51.95
N PRO A 108 -1.27 16.30 -51.64
CA PRO A 108 -2.63 15.89 -51.30
C PRO A 108 -3.15 15.01 -52.44
N PHE A 109 -3.51 13.76 -52.15
CA PHE A 109 -4.02 12.83 -53.16
C PHE A 109 -5.50 13.08 -53.38
N ASN A 110 -5.98 12.90 -54.63
CA ASN A 110 -7.40 12.86 -54.93
C ASN A 110 -8.10 11.80 -54.06
N ASP A 111 -9.26 12.13 -53.50
CA ASP A 111 -10.07 11.35 -52.53
C ASP A 111 -10.46 9.92 -52.97
N SER A 112 -10.03 9.49 -54.16
CA SER A 112 -10.40 8.22 -54.79
C SER A 112 -9.50 7.03 -54.43
N GLU A 113 -8.27 7.27 -53.95
CA GLU A 113 -7.33 6.20 -53.60
C GLU A 113 -7.25 6.00 -52.08
N LYS A 114 -7.84 4.89 -51.59
CA LYS A 114 -7.64 4.43 -50.21
C LYS A 114 -6.17 4.09 -50.00
N ARG A 115 -5.41 4.99 -49.36
CA ARG A 115 -4.03 4.72 -48.97
C ARG A 115 -3.99 3.53 -48.01
N ALA A 116 -3.13 2.55 -48.31
CA ALA A 116 -2.81 1.51 -47.37
C ALA A 116 -2.15 2.12 -46.12
N VAL A 117 -2.60 1.69 -44.95
CA VAL A 117 -2.12 2.15 -43.65
C VAL A 117 -1.35 1.01 -43.00
N ALA A 118 -0.27 1.34 -42.29
CA ALA A 118 0.55 0.41 -41.54
C ALA A 118 0.67 0.86 -40.08
N GLU A 119 0.98 -0.10 -39.20
CA GLU A 119 1.38 0.19 -37.82
C GLU A 119 2.79 0.77 -37.77
N CYS A 120 3.06 1.53 -36.72
CA CYS A 120 4.33 2.24 -36.58
C CYS A 120 5.35 1.43 -35.78
N ASP A 121 6.57 1.35 -36.30
CA ASP A 121 7.70 0.69 -35.63
C ASP A 121 8.47 1.63 -34.68
N GLU A 122 8.52 2.92 -35.03
CA GLU A 122 9.18 3.98 -34.26
C GLU A 122 8.26 5.20 -34.09
N TRP A 123 8.42 5.91 -32.98
CA TRP A 123 7.59 7.06 -32.60
C TRP A 123 8.44 8.26 -32.19
N ASP A 124 7.96 9.44 -32.56
CA ASP A 124 8.39 10.71 -32.02
C ASP A 124 7.35 11.24 -31.02
N TYR A 125 7.79 12.13 -30.14
CA TYR A 125 7.01 12.62 -29.00
C TYR A 125 7.04 14.14 -28.95
N ASP A 126 5.99 14.74 -28.41
CA ASP A 126 5.93 16.19 -28.24
C ASP A 126 7.04 16.73 -27.32
N ALA A 127 7.69 17.80 -27.78
CA ALA A 127 8.83 18.45 -27.14
C ALA A 127 8.44 19.15 -25.83
N GLU A 128 7.22 19.68 -25.72
CA GLU A 128 6.80 20.49 -24.56
C GLU A 128 6.52 19.66 -23.30
N ARG A 129 6.18 18.37 -23.46
CA ARG A 129 6.03 17.40 -22.36
C ARG A 129 7.22 16.43 -22.28
N ALA A 130 8.32 16.74 -22.97
CA ALA A 130 9.37 15.79 -23.32
C ALA A 130 10.26 15.33 -22.17
N HIS A 131 10.18 15.88 -20.96
CA HIS A 131 10.97 15.35 -19.85
C HIS A 131 10.31 14.09 -19.27
N GLN A 132 10.46 13.02 -20.05
CA GLN A 132 10.65 11.63 -19.66
C GLN A 132 9.54 11.09 -18.76
N THR A 133 8.46 10.53 -19.32
CA THR A 133 7.67 9.52 -18.60
C THR A 133 8.27 8.13 -18.82
N VAL A 134 7.94 7.18 -17.96
CA VAL A 134 8.27 5.76 -18.13
C VAL A 134 7.77 5.23 -19.48
N ARG A 135 6.62 5.74 -19.97
CA ARG A 135 6.08 5.34 -21.27
C ARG A 135 6.95 5.78 -22.43
N ARG A 136 7.43 7.03 -22.42
CA ARG A 136 8.35 7.53 -23.44
C ARG A 136 9.68 6.79 -23.39
N HIS A 137 10.24 6.62 -22.20
CA HIS A 137 11.61 6.10 -22.04
C HIS A 137 11.81 4.70 -22.65
N TRP A 138 10.80 3.83 -22.55
CA TRP A 138 10.84 2.49 -23.15
C TRP A 138 9.86 2.31 -24.32
N ASN A 139 9.39 3.39 -24.95
CA ASN A 139 8.46 3.38 -26.09
C ASN A 139 7.22 2.48 -25.88
N LEU A 140 6.56 2.64 -24.72
CA LEU A 140 5.38 1.87 -24.30
C LEU A 140 4.08 2.52 -24.81
N VAL A 141 4.00 2.72 -26.12
CA VAL A 141 2.85 3.30 -26.83
C VAL A 141 2.29 2.33 -27.88
N CYS A 142 1.10 2.61 -28.42
CA CYS A 142 0.45 1.79 -29.45
C CYS A 142 0.36 0.30 -29.07
N TYR A 143 0.82 -0.62 -29.94
CA TYR A 143 0.81 -2.06 -29.65
C TYR A 143 1.61 -2.43 -28.38
N ARG A 144 2.67 -1.66 -28.07
CA ARG A 144 3.47 -1.79 -26.83
C ARG A 144 2.81 -1.14 -25.62
N GLY A 145 1.74 -0.36 -25.80
CA GLY A 145 1.01 0.30 -24.72
C GLY A 145 0.45 -0.67 -23.68
N ARG A 146 0.17 -1.92 -24.08
CA ARG A 146 -0.26 -3.00 -23.17
C ARG A 146 0.82 -3.39 -22.17
N LEU A 147 2.09 -3.27 -22.55
CA LEU A 147 3.23 -3.56 -21.66
C LEU A 147 3.33 -2.56 -20.52
N ALA A 148 2.89 -1.31 -20.70
CA ALA A 148 2.85 -0.32 -19.61
C ALA A 148 2.00 -0.79 -18.43
N GLY A 149 0.94 -1.57 -18.68
CA GLY A 149 0.09 -2.14 -17.62
C GLY A 149 0.83 -3.16 -16.74
N LEU A 150 1.89 -3.79 -17.26
CA LEU A 150 2.70 -4.75 -16.50
C LEU A 150 3.39 -4.10 -15.31
N GLY A 151 3.69 -2.80 -15.33
CA GLY A 151 4.34 -2.11 -14.21
C GLY A 151 3.58 -2.23 -12.89
N ASN A 152 2.25 -2.13 -12.95
CA ASN A 152 1.35 -2.30 -11.81
C ASN A 152 1.07 -3.78 -11.52
N GLY A 153 0.86 -4.60 -12.56
CA GLY A 153 0.62 -6.04 -12.39
C GLY A 153 1.80 -6.78 -11.74
N VAL A 154 3.02 -6.50 -12.21
CA VAL A 154 4.26 -7.07 -11.64
C VAL A 154 4.48 -6.61 -10.22
N PHE A 155 4.21 -5.34 -9.91
CA PHE A 155 4.23 -4.85 -8.53
C PHE A 155 3.31 -5.69 -7.65
N MET A 156 2.03 -5.87 -8.00
CA MET A 156 1.10 -6.68 -7.20
C MET A 156 1.52 -8.14 -7.06
N SER A 157 2.07 -8.73 -8.12
CA SER A 157 2.58 -10.10 -8.06
C SER A 157 3.74 -10.24 -7.07
N GLY A 158 4.57 -9.20 -6.91
CA GLY A 158 5.64 -9.16 -5.92
C GLY A 158 5.09 -9.25 -4.50
N ALA A 159 4.11 -8.42 -4.15
CA ALA A 159 3.42 -8.50 -2.86
C ALA A 159 2.78 -9.89 -2.64
N LEU A 160 2.05 -10.41 -3.63
CA LEU A 160 1.35 -11.69 -3.55
C LEU A 160 2.27 -12.88 -3.27
N LEU A 161 3.43 -12.93 -3.93
CA LEU A 161 4.35 -14.06 -3.86
C LEU A 161 5.35 -13.95 -2.69
N VAL A 162 5.84 -12.75 -2.40
CA VAL A 162 6.93 -12.54 -1.43
C VAL A 162 6.41 -12.44 0.00
N VAL A 163 5.27 -11.77 0.24
CA VAL A 163 4.77 -11.50 1.60
C VAL A 163 4.50 -12.79 2.39
N PRO A 164 3.87 -13.85 1.84
CA PRO A 164 3.66 -15.09 2.58
C PRO A 164 4.97 -15.75 3.00
N ALA A 165 5.97 -15.75 2.11
CA ALA A 165 7.30 -16.30 2.41
C ALA A 165 8.00 -15.48 3.51
N MET A 166 7.98 -14.15 3.40
CA MET A 166 8.60 -13.29 4.41
C MET A 166 7.85 -13.29 5.75
N GLY A 167 6.53 -13.50 5.74
CA GLY A 167 5.75 -13.72 6.96
C GLY A 167 6.20 -14.97 7.71
N TYR A 168 6.42 -16.07 6.98
CA TYR A 168 7.00 -17.29 7.57
C TYR A 168 8.41 -17.04 8.13
N VAL A 169 9.25 -16.32 7.40
CA VAL A 169 10.59 -15.95 7.87
C VAL A 169 10.53 -15.06 9.11
N ALA A 170 9.58 -14.11 9.19
CA ALA A 170 9.41 -13.23 10.35
C ALA A 170 8.99 -14.00 11.61
N ASP A 171 8.12 -15.00 11.48
CA ASP A 171 7.76 -15.87 12.60
C ASP A 171 8.92 -16.79 13.02
N ALA A 172 9.81 -17.15 12.08
CA ALA A 172 10.96 -17.99 12.35
C ALA A 172 12.14 -17.23 12.99
N MET A 173 12.52 -16.08 12.43
CA MET A 173 13.74 -15.33 12.74
C MET A 173 13.51 -14.13 13.66
N GLY A 174 12.29 -13.58 13.71
CA GLY A 174 11.97 -12.36 14.44
C GLY A 174 11.53 -11.24 13.50
N ARG A 175 10.99 -10.18 14.07
CA ARG A 175 10.35 -9.08 13.35
C ARG A 175 11.41 -8.07 12.92
N GLN A 176 12.30 -7.72 13.85
CA GLN A 176 13.38 -6.76 13.61
C GLN A 176 14.33 -7.17 12.46
N PRO A 177 14.87 -8.40 12.38
CA PRO A 177 15.80 -8.76 11.31
C PRO A 177 15.11 -8.80 9.94
N VAL A 178 13.83 -9.19 9.87
CA VAL A 178 13.07 -9.19 8.62
C VAL A 178 12.76 -7.78 8.16
N ILE A 179 12.36 -6.87 9.07
CA ILE A 179 12.19 -5.46 8.74
C ILE A 179 13.51 -4.86 8.23
N ALA A 180 14.64 -5.12 8.90
CA ALA A 180 15.94 -4.62 8.48
C ALA A 180 16.34 -5.12 7.09
N ALA A 181 16.23 -6.44 6.85
CA ALA A 181 16.54 -7.03 5.54
C ALA A 181 15.63 -6.46 4.44
N ALA A 182 14.33 -6.30 4.73
CA ALA A 182 13.37 -5.75 3.78
C ALA A 182 13.64 -4.27 3.46
N VAL A 183 13.97 -3.43 4.45
CA VAL A 183 14.30 -2.02 4.21
C VAL A 183 15.58 -1.87 3.38
N LEU A 184 16.64 -2.61 3.72
CA LEU A 184 17.89 -2.58 2.95
C LEU A 184 17.68 -3.06 1.51
N SER A 185 16.94 -4.16 1.34
CA SER A 185 16.59 -4.69 0.02
C SER A 185 15.71 -3.71 -0.77
N LEU A 186 14.78 -3.02 -0.11
CA LEU A 186 13.96 -1.98 -0.72
C LEU A 186 14.81 -0.83 -1.25
N CYS A 187 15.79 -0.33 -0.48
CA CYS A 187 16.71 0.71 -0.94
C CYS A 187 17.46 0.29 -2.20
N VAL A 188 18.05 -0.91 -2.22
CA VAL A 188 18.75 -1.46 -3.40
C VAL A 188 17.81 -1.59 -4.59
N SER A 189 16.61 -2.12 -4.35
CA SER A 189 15.60 -2.31 -5.39
C SER A 189 15.14 -0.99 -5.99
N CYS A 190 14.95 0.05 -5.18
CA CYS A 190 14.56 1.36 -5.65
C CYS A 190 15.66 2.06 -6.45
N LEU A 191 16.93 1.91 -6.05
CA LEU A 191 18.06 2.35 -6.89
C LEU A 191 18.07 1.59 -8.21
N GLY A 192 17.80 0.28 -8.18
CA GLY A 192 17.61 -0.54 -9.38
C GLY A 192 16.50 -0.01 -10.30
N CYS A 193 15.39 0.47 -9.76
CA CYS A 193 14.33 1.11 -10.56
C CYS A 193 14.78 2.42 -11.22
N CYS A 194 15.69 3.18 -10.60
CA CYS A 194 16.19 4.44 -11.17
C CYS A 194 17.19 4.18 -12.31
N PHE A 195 18.10 3.23 -12.11
CA PHE A 195 19.22 2.96 -13.03
C PHE A 195 18.97 1.78 -13.97
N ALA A 196 17.72 1.36 -14.16
CA ALA A 196 17.40 0.25 -15.06
C ALA A 196 17.51 0.67 -16.53
N ASP A 197 18.40 0.04 -17.29
CA ASP A 197 18.54 0.30 -18.73
C ASP A 197 17.42 -0.33 -19.57
N THR A 198 16.78 -1.39 -19.06
CA THR A 198 15.72 -2.11 -19.77
C THR A 198 14.43 -2.14 -18.96
N TYR A 199 13.29 -2.17 -19.65
CA TYR A 199 11.99 -2.26 -18.99
C TYR A 199 11.85 -3.53 -18.15
N SER A 200 12.42 -4.66 -18.60
CA SER A 200 12.40 -5.92 -17.84
C SER A 200 13.16 -5.81 -16.51
N LEU A 201 14.33 -5.16 -16.51
CA LEU A 201 15.09 -4.92 -15.28
C LEU A 201 14.33 -3.98 -14.34
N PHE A 202 13.71 -2.93 -14.88
CA PHE A 202 12.83 -2.04 -14.13
C PHE A 202 11.67 -2.81 -13.49
N LEU A 203 11.01 -3.70 -14.23
CA LEU A 203 9.93 -4.55 -13.72
C LEU A 203 10.42 -5.51 -12.62
N ALA A 204 11.58 -6.13 -12.79
CA ALA A 204 12.18 -7.00 -11.78
C ALA A 204 12.50 -6.24 -10.48
N ALA A 205 13.06 -5.03 -10.61
CA ALA A 205 13.29 -4.15 -9.46
C ALA A 205 11.97 -3.70 -8.81
N ARG A 206 10.90 -3.44 -9.58
CA ARG A 206 9.58 -3.15 -9.00
C ARG A 206 8.97 -4.34 -8.28
N PHE A 207 9.17 -5.56 -8.78
CA PHE A 207 8.71 -6.80 -8.15
C PHE A 207 9.32 -6.96 -6.75
N VAL A 208 10.65 -6.84 -6.65
CA VAL A 208 11.38 -6.94 -5.38
C VAL A 208 10.97 -5.82 -4.44
N ALA A 209 10.91 -4.58 -4.92
CA ALA A 209 10.47 -3.43 -4.13
C ALA A 209 9.07 -3.65 -3.54
N SER A 210 8.13 -4.20 -4.32
CA SER A 210 6.78 -4.51 -3.83
C SER A 210 6.78 -5.54 -2.70
N GLY A 211 7.52 -6.64 -2.87
CA GLY A 211 7.65 -7.66 -1.84
C GLY A 211 8.23 -7.10 -0.54
N CYS A 212 9.30 -6.31 -0.64
CA CYS A 212 9.96 -5.69 0.51
C CYS A 212 9.05 -4.69 1.24
N VAL A 213 8.45 -3.74 0.51
CA VAL A 213 7.61 -2.70 1.14
C VAL A 213 6.34 -3.27 1.76
N SER A 214 5.74 -4.28 1.14
CA SER A 214 4.58 -4.98 1.68
C SER A 214 4.94 -5.81 2.92
N THR A 215 6.13 -6.43 2.93
CA THR A 215 6.67 -7.14 4.10
C THR A 215 6.88 -6.17 5.26
N ILE A 216 7.48 -5.00 5.01
CA ILE A 216 7.69 -3.96 6.03
C ILE A 216 6.34 -3.58 6.64
N PHE A 217 5.35 -3.24 5.82
CA PHE A 217 4.02 -2.89 6.29
C PHE A 217 3.41 -3.99 7.17
N VAL A 218 3.36 -5.24 6.70
CA VAL A 218 2.75 -6.35 7.44
C VAL A 218 3.48 -6.61 8.77
N VAL A 219 4.82 -6.71 8.74
CA VAL A 219 5.61 -7.08 9.93
C VAL A 219 5.60 -5.95 10.97
N VAL A 220 5.65 -4.69 10.54
CA VAL A 220 5.54 -3.53 11.45
C VAL A 220 4.14 -3.45 12.07
N PHE A 221 3.07 -3.70 11.31
CA PHE A 221 1.72 -3.74 11.87
C PHE A 221 1.55 -4.88 12.87
N ILE A 222 2.11 -6.06 12.59
CA ILE A 222 2.16 -7.17 13.57
C ILE A 222 2.89 -6.71 14.84
N MET A 223 4.06 -6.11 14.71
CA MET A 223 4.81 -5.59 15.85
C MET A 223 3.99 -4.56 16.64
N MET A 224 3.28 -3.66 15.97
CA MET A 224 2.37 -2.69 16.59
C MET A 224 1.26 -3.40 17.39
N TYR A 225 0.61 -4.42 16.83
CA TYR A 225 -0.40 -5.22 17.54
C TYR A 225 0.18 -5.93 18.77
N GLU A 226 1.43 -6.40 18.70
CA GLU A 226 2.08 -7.12 19.79
C GLU A 226 2.58 -6.21 20.93
N VAL A 227 2.77 -4.91 20.68
CA VAL A 227 3.19 -3.95 21.72
C VAL A 227 2.04 -3.10 22.26
N THR A 228 0.88 -3.12 21.58
CA THR A 228 -0.26 -2.26 21.92
C THR A 228 -1.29 -3.04 22.73
N PRO A 229 -1.79 -2.48 23.85
CA PRO A 229 -2.89 -3.08 24.60
C PRO A 229 -4.17 -3.25 23.75
N PRO A 230 -4.99 -4.29 23.98
CA PRO A 230 -6.20 -4.57 23.21
C PRO A 230 -7.17 -3.38 23.12
N GLU A 231 -7.28 -2.60 24.20
CA GLU A 231 -8.21 -1.47 24.38
C GLU A 231 -7.85 -0.30 23.43
N ARG A 232 -6.55 -0.14 23.14
CA ARG A 232 -6.02 0.93 22.29
C ARG A 232 -5.78 0.52 20.85
N THR A 233 -5.91 -0.78 20.56
CA THR A 233 -5.58 -1.35 19.26
C THR A 233 -6.40 -0.72 18.12
N VAL A 234 -7.70 -0.47 18.33
CA VAL A 234 -8.55 0.17 17.30
C VAL A 234 -8.04 1.58 16.99
N LEU A 235 -7.79 2.39 18.02
CA LEU A 235 -7.26 3.73 17.86
C LEU A 235 -5.93 3.75 17.11
N PHE A 236 -4.99 2.87 17.48
CA PHE A 236 -3.67 2.79 16.85
C PHE A 236 -3.76 2.42 15.38
N VAL A 237 -4.59 1.43 15.03
CA VAL A 237 -4.80 1.02 13.64
C VAL A 237 -5.45 2.13 12.83
N SER A 238 -6.44 2.83 13.40
CA SER A 238 -7.10 3.96 12.74
C SER A 238 -6.14 5.13 12.49
N ILE A 239 -5.30 5.48 13.47
CA ILE A 239 -4.28 6.52 13.31
C ILE A 239 -3.22 6.08 12.29
N ALA A 240 -2.68 4.86 12.42
CA ALA A 240 -1.65 4.33 11.51
C ALA A 240 -2.14 4.34 10.07
N SER A 241 -3.37 3.86 9.85
CA SER A 241 -3.98 3.77 8.53
C SER A 241 -4.33 5.15 7.97
N GLY A 242 -4.97 6.00 8.77
CA GLY A 242 -5.40 7.33 8.33
C GLY A 242 -4.22 8.27 8.05
N ALA A 243 -3.28 8.38 8.99
CA ALA A 243 -2.11 9.22 8.82
C ALA A 243 -1.18 8.69 7.71
N GLY A 244 -0.97 7.38 7.63
CA GLY A 244 -0.15 6.78 6.58
C GLY A 244 -0.71 7.03 5.17
N ASN A 245 -2.03 6.83 4.98
CA ASN A 245 -2.69 7.15 3.72
C ASN A 245 -2.62 8.64 3.39
N PHE A 246 -3.00 9.52 4.34
CA PHE A 246 -2.97 10.97 4.12
C PHE A 246 -1.57 11.48 3.74
N LEU A 247 -0.54 11.07 4.48
CA LEU A 247 0.84 11.47 4.19
C LEU A 247 1.28 11.01 2.79
N SER A 248 0.93 9.77 2.41
CA SER A 248 1.27 9.25 1.08
C SER A 248 0.54 9.99 -0.04
N GLU A 249 -0.75 10.28 0.12
CA GLU A 249 -1.54 10.97 -0.89
C GLU A 249 -1.13 12.43 -1.02
N ALA A 250 -0.89 13.13 0.09
CA ALA A 250 -0.38 14.49 0.10
C ALA A 250 1.00 14.57 -0.57
N PHE A 251 1.87 13.61 -0.29
CA PHE A 251 3.18 13.51 -0.93
C PHE A 251 3.07 13.27 -2.44
N LEU A 252 2.24 12.30 -2.88
CA LEU A 252 2.03 12.03 -4.29
C LEU A 252 1.35 13.21 -5.03
N LEU A 253 0.43 13.92 -4.36
CA LEU A 253 -0.18 15.14 -4.90
C LEU A 253 0.87 16.22 -5.13
N ALA A 254 1.81 16.39 -4.20
CA ALA A 254 2.93 17.30 -4.38
C ALA A 254 3.80 16.91 -5.58
N LEU A 255 4.04 15.60 -5.79
CA LEU A 255 4.78 15.09 -6.95
C LEU A 255 4.07 15.34 -8.28
N VAL A 256 2.76 15.09 -8.36
CA VAL A 256 1.96 15.30 -9.59
C VAL A 256 1.98 16.76 -10.04
N ARG A 257 2.08 17.70 -9.09
CA ARG A 257 2.17 19.14 -9.39
C ARG A 257 3.56 19.58 -9.86
N GLN A 258 4.57 18.74 -9.74
CA GLN A 258 5.91 19.05 -10.25
C GLN A 258 6.00 18.72 -11.74
N SER A 259 6.62 19.61 -12.53
CA SER A 259 6.97 19.37 -13.92
C SER A 259 8.35 18.69 -14.07
N LEU A 260 8.59 17.64 -13.28
CA LEU A 260 9.86 16.89 -13.27
C LEU A 260 9.76 15.61 -14.08
N GLY A 261 10.89 15.14 -14.62
CA GLY A 261 10.97 13.85 -15.33
C GLY A 261 10.88 12.63 -14.42
N TRP A 262 10.54 11.48 -15.01
CA TRP A 262 10.28 10.21 -14.29
C TRP A 262 11.42 9.82 -13.37
N PHE A 263 12.67 10.01 -13.81
CA PHE A 263 13.85 9.65 -13.03
C PHE A 263 13.96 10.50 -11.76
N ALA A 264 13.76 11.82 -11.87
CA ALA A 264 13.76 12.73 -10.73
C ALA A 264 12.58 12.43 -9.78
N LEU A 265 11.39 12.21 -10.33
CA LEU A 265 10.21 11.82 -9.54
C LEU A 265 10.43 10.49 -8.80
N GLN A 266 11.07 9.51 -9.44
CA GLN A 266 11.38 8.21 -8.83
C GLN A 266 12.41 8.34 -7.69
N ILE A 267 13.43 9.21 -7.85
CA ILE A 267 14.38 9.51 -6.77
C ILE A 267 13.68 10.21 -5.60
N ILE A 268 12.84 11.21 -5.87
CA ILE A 268 12.10 11.91 -4.81
C ILE A 268 11.17 10.92 -4.11
N ALA A 269 10.50 10.02 -4.85
CA ALA A 269 9.65 8.98 -4.28
C ALA A 269 10.40 7.94 -3.41
N LEU A 270 11.74 7.88 -3.50
CA LEU A 270 12.56 7.07 -2.60
C LEU A 270 12.76 7.75 -1.23
N SER A 271 12.62 9.08 -1.14
CA SER A 271 12.85 9.84 0.11
C SER A 271 12.11 9.30 1.34
N PRO A 272 10.84 8.86 1.28
CA PRO A 272 10.14 8.35 2.45
C PRO A 272 10.75 7.03 2.98
N THR A 273 11.38 6.24 2.11
CA THR A 273 12.05 4.99 2.51
C THR A 273 13.27 5.26 3.39
N PHE A 274 14.02 6.34 3.13
CA PHE A 274 15.20 6.69 3.94
C PHE A 274 14.82 7.07 5.37
N VAL A 275 13.59 7.52 5.63
CA VAL A 275 13.07 7.80 6.99
C VAL A 275 12.99 6.51 7.83
N LEU A 276 12.87 5.34 7.19
CA LEU A 276 12.86 4.05 7.90
C LEU A 276 14.25 3.58 8.32
N LEU A 277 15.34 4.07 7.70
CA LEU A 277 16.70 3.60 8.02
C LEU A 277 17.13 3.90 9.46
N PRO A 278 16.97 5.13 10.00
CA PRO A 278 17.27 5.39 11.40
C PRO A 278 16.40 4.56 12.35
N ALA A 279 15.15 4.29 11.97
CA ALA A 279 14.24 3.48 12.77
C ALA A 279 14.76 2.04 12.95
N LEU A 280 15.50 1.49 11.98
CA LEU A 280 16.08 0.14 12.09
C LEU A 280 17.01 -0.03 13.30
N LEU A 281 17.71 1.03 13.70
CA LEU A 281 18.62 1.01 14.85
C LEU A 281 17.89 1.07 16.18
N LEU A 282 16.65 1.59 16.17
CA LEU A 282 15.87 1.88 17.36
C LEU A 282 14.76 0.85 17.62
N ILE A 283 14.28 0.16 16.58
CA ILE A 283 13.26 -0.88 16.69
C ILE A 283 13.85 -2.09 17.44
N PRO A 284 13.36 -2.41 18.65
CA PRO A 284 13.76 -3.64 19.32
C PRO A 284 13.04 -4.84 18.70
N GLU A 285 13.47 -6.05 19.05
CA GLU A 285 12.68 -7.24 18.73
C GLU A 285 11.39 -7.30 19.55
N SER A 286 10.34 -7.93 19.01
CA SER A 286 9.05 -8.05 19.69
C SER A 286 9.17 -8.81 21.02
N PRO A 287 8.71 -8.23 22.15
CA PRO A 287 8.65 -8.92 23.43
C PRO A 287 7.82 -10.20 23.35
N GLN A 288 6.68 -10.17 22.66
CA GLN A 288 5.80 -11.32 22.53
C GLN A 288 6.46 -12.44 21.72
N TRP A 289 7.13 -12.11 20.61
CA TRP A 289 7.90 -13.08 19.84
C TRP A 289 8.94 -13.80 20.70
N LEU A 290 9.73 -13.04 21.46
CA LEU A 290 10.80 -13.56 22.30
C LEU A 290 10.27 -14.52 23.36
N LEU A 291 9.09 -14.22 23.94
CA LEU A 291 8.40 -15.13 24.86
C LEU A 291 8.00 -16.44 24.17
N THR A 292 7.42 -16.40 22.97
CA THR A 292 7.05 -17.61 22.21
C THR A 292 8.25 -18.47 21.82
N LYS A 293 9.44 -17.87 21.69
CA LYS A 293 10.71 -18.57 21.44
C LYS A 293 11.46 -18.97 22.72
N TYR A 294 10.85 -18.83 23.90
CA TYR A 294 11.46 -19.11 25.21
C TYR A 294 12.73 -18.31 25.50
N ARG A 295 12.96 -17.18 24.79
CA ARG A 295 14.10 -16.28 24.99
C ARG A 295 13.81 -15.26 26.10
N PHE A 296 13.50 -15.76 27.29
CA PHE A 296 13.03 -14.95 28.42
C PHE A 296 14.00 -13.84 28.86
N ARG A 297 15.32 -14.08 28.76
CA ARG A 297 16.34 -13.08 29.11
C ARG A 297 16.33 -11.89 28.15
N GLU A 298 16.17 -12.15 26.85
CA GLU A 298 16.03 -11.10 25.84
C GLU A 298 14.70 -10.37 26.00
N ALA A 299 13.60 -11.10 26.16
CA ALA A 299 12.27 -10.52 26.38
C ALA A 299 12.28 -9.55 27.57
N GLY A 300 12.86 -9.96 28.71
CA GLY A 300 12.97 -9.11 29.89
C GLY A 300 13.79 -7.84 29.66
N ARG A 301 14.89 -7.90 28.88
CA ARG A 301 15.68 -6.72 28.54
C ARG A 301 14.88 -5.72 27.70
N VAL A 302 14.16 -6.21 26.69
CA VAL A 302 13.31 -5.35 25.85
C VAL A 302 12.19 -4.73 26.66
N MET A 303 11.51 -5.51 27.51
CA MET A 303 10.43 -5.00 28.37
C MET A 303 10.93 -3.91 29.33
N VAL A 304 12.08 -4.11 29.98
CA VAL A 304 12.66 -3.09 30.87
C VAL A 304 13.06 -1.84 30.09
N ALA A 305 13.63 -1.99 28.89
CA ALA A 305 13.95 -0.84 28.03
C ALA A 305 12.69 -0.07 27.59
N ALA A 306 11.64 -0.77 27.18
CA ALA A 306 10.36 -0.18 26.81
C ALA A 306 9.72 0.57 28.00
N ALA A 307 9.77 0.00 29.20
CA ALA A 307 9.27 0.65 30.41
C ALA A 307 10.03 1.94 30.74
N ARG A 308 11.37 1.94 30.57
CA ARG A 308 12.20 3.14 30.74
C ARG A 308 11.81 4.22 29.74
N MET A 309 11.57 3.88 28.47
CA MET A 309 11.06 4.82 27.48
C MET A 309 9.67 5.37 27.84
N ASN A 310 8.86 4.57 28.51
CA ASN A 310 7.54 4.96 29.01
C ASN A 310 7.59 5.75 30.33
N GLY A 311 8.78 5.98 30.91
CA GLY A 311 8.94 6.74 32.15
C GLY A 311 8.55 5.97 33.42
N LEU A 312 8.51 4.63 33.38
CA LEU A 312 8.14 3.81 34.52
C LEU A 312 9.34 3.57 35.48
N PRO A 313 9.09 3.41 36.80
CA PRO A 313 10.13 3.13 37.78
C PRO A 313 10.88 1.82 37.49
N ALA A 314 12.21 1.89 37.35
CA ALA A 314 13.03 0.76 36.94
C ALA A 314 12.91 -0.46 37.88
N GLU A 315 12.93 -0.25 39.20
CA GLU A 315 12.86 -1.34 40.18
C GLU A 315 11.51 -2.09 40.14
N GLU A 316 10.41 -1.35 40.02
CA GLU A 316 9.07 -1.92 39.96
C GLU A 316 8.88 -2.71 38.66
N THR A 317 9.29 -2.14 37.53
CA THR A 317 9.27 -2.82 36.23
C THR A 317 10.12 -4.09 36.26
N GLU A 318 11.35 -4.05 36.78
CA GLU A 318 12.19 -5.24 36.85
C GLU A 318 11.56 -6.33 37.71
N ARG A 319 10.94 -5.95 38.84
CA ARG A 319 10.24 -6.88 39.73
C ARG A 319 9.00 -7.49 39.04
N SER A 320 8.18 -6.68 38.38
CA SER A 320 7.01 -7.13 37.63
C SER A 320 7.39 -8.06 36.47
N THR A 321 8.37 -7.64 35.66
CA THR A 321 8.92 -8.43 34.55
C THR A 321 9.47 -9.77 35.04
N ARG A 322 10.24 -9.79 36.14
CA ARG A 322 10.75 -11.05 36.73
C ARG A 322 9.62 -11.96 37.20
N ARG A 323 8.54 -11.42 37.78
CA ARG A 323 7.37 -12.21 38.20
C ARG A 323 6.68 -12.85 37.00
N LEU A 324 6.40 -12.08 35.95
CA LEU A 324 5.83 -12.58 34.69
C LEU A 324 6.71 -13.68 34.05
N LEU A 325 8.02 -13.44 33.93
CA LEU A 325 8.92 -14.44 33.34
C LEU A 325 9.02 -15.73 34.17
N ARG A 326 8.87 -15.63 35.50
CA ARG A 326 8.83 -16.80 36.40
C ARG A 326 7.53 -17.58 36.25
N SER A 327 6.38 -16.90 36.18
CA SER A 327 5.08 -17.57 36.00
C SER A 327 5.04 -18.34 34.67
N LEU A 328 5.60 -17.76 33.60
CA LEU A 328 5.69 -18.40 32.29
C LEU A 328 6.70 -19.56 32.23
N ARG A 329 7.74 -19.58 33.07
CA ARG A 329 8.71 -20.70 33.14
C ARG A 329 8.18 -21.94 33.85
N GLY A 330 7.19 -21.78 34.73
CA GLY A 330 6.67 -22.85 35.58
C GLY A 330 7.65 -23.31 36.68
N PRO A 331 7.16 -24.08 37.68
CA PRO A 331 7.93 -24.48 38.87
C PRO A 331 9.02 -25.54 38.62
N LYS A 332 8.99 -26.23 37.50
CA LYS A 332 10.10 -27.07 37.01
C LYS A 332 10.62 -26.35 35.78
N GLY A 333 11.90 -25.93 35.77
CA GLY A 333 12.54 -25.23 34.65
C GLY A 333 12.40 -25.99 33.33
N GLY A 334 11.25 -25.81 32.69
CA GLY A 334 10.67 -26.80 31.80
C GLY A 334 11.55 -27.04 30.60
N ARG A 335 11.86 -28.31 30.34
CA ARG A 335 12.25 -28.80 29.01
C ARG A 335 11.44 -28.01 27.99
N SER A 336 12.12 -27.35 27.06
CA SER A 336 11.49 -26.77 25.87
C SER A 336 10.48 -27.81 25.37
N PRO A 337 9.16 -27.54 25.42
CA PRO A 337 8.20 -28.49 24.88
C PRO A 337 8.68 -28.76 23.45
N SER A 338 8.84 -30.04 23.14
CA SER A 338 9.35 -30.52 21.86
C SER A 338 8.79 -29.61 20.78
N ARG A 339 9.67 -28.93 20.03
CA ARG A 339 9.30 -28.04 18.94
C ARG A 339 8.33 -28.85 18.07
N LEU A 340 7.03 -28.68 18.23
CA LEU A 340 6.15 -28.84 17.11
C LEU A 340 6.30 -27.49 16.43
N PRO A 341 7.17 -27.34 15.41
CA PRO A 341 6.89 -26.31 14.44
C PRO A 341 5.46 -26.64 14.00
N LEU A 342 4.49 -25.83 14.41
CA LEU A 342 3.23 -25.81 13.69
C LEU A 342 3.65 -25.37 12.29
N SER A 343 3.87 -26.36 11.42
CA SER A 343 4.06 -26.10 10.01
C SER A 343 2.89 -25.22 9.56
N PRO A 344 3.07 -24.32 8.60
CA PRO A 344 1.94 -23.58 8.03
C PRO A 344 0.79 -24.54 7.65
N ALA A 345 1.13 -25.73 7.15
CA ALA A 345 0.20 -26.82 6.88
C ALA A 345 -0.56 -27.34 8.12
N ALA A 346 0.03 -27.32 9.31
CA ALA A 346 -0.64 -27.68 10.58
C ALA A 346 -1.75 -26.68 10.95
N GLN A 347 -1.57 -25.39 10.64
CA GLN A 347 -2.62 -24.38 10.88
C GLN A 347 -3.85 -24.61 10.00
N PHE A 348 -3.69 -25.21 8.81
CA PHE A 348 -4.80 -25.54 7.91
C PHE A 348 -5.46 -26.90 8.19
N ARG A 349 -4.95 -27.69 9.16
CA ARG A 349 -5.58 -28.98 9.55
C ARG A 349 -6.91 -28.77 10.29
N CYS A 350 -7.05 -27.68 11.04
CA CYS A 350 -8.30 -27.38 11.73
C CYS A 350 -9.29 -26.71 10.77
N VAL A 351 -10.49 -27.28 10.65
CA VAL A 351 -11.56 -26.75 9.78
C VAL A 351 -11.92 -25.32 10.15
N TYR A 352 -11.86 -24.98 11.44
CA TYR A 352 -12.19 -23.65 11.94
C TYR A 352 -11.19 -22.57 11.49
N THR A 353 -9.89 -22.82 11.65
CA THR A 353 -8.83 -21.90 11.20
C THR A 353 -8.82 -21.77 9.69
N ARG A 354 -9.03 -22.87 8.95
CA ARG A 354 -9.15 -22.85 7.49
C ARG A 354 -10.33 -21.99 7.01
N LYS A 355 -11.52 -22.13 7.63
CA LYS A 355 -12.68 -21.30 7.28
C LYS A 355 -12.42 -19.82 7.53
N ARG A 356 -11.81 -19.47 8.67
CA ARG A 356 -11.46 -18.08 9.00
C ARG A 356 -10.40 -17.51 8.06
N ALA A 357 -9.37 -18.30 7.73
CA ALA A 357 -8.34 -17.91 6.77
C ALA A 357 -8.94 -17.64 5.39
N LEU A 358 -9.81 -18.53 4.90
CA LEU A 358 -10.48 -18.34 3.61
C LEU A 358 -11.33 -17.05 3.60
N VAL A 359 -12.13 -16.82 4.64
CA VAL A 359 -12.92 -15.59 4.75
C VAL A 359 -12.01 -14.35 4.76
N ALA A 360 -10.92 -14.37 5.53
CA ALA A 360 -9.97 -13.27 5.58
C ALA A 360 -9.30 -13.03 4.21
N CYS A 361 -8.91 -14.08 3.49
CA CYS A 361 -8.34 -13.98 2.15
C CYS A 361 -9.32 -13.38 1.15
N VAL A 362 -10.58 -13.82 1.15
CA VAL A 362 -11.62 -13.27 0.25
C VAL A 362 -11.90 -11.81 0.58
N LEU A 363 -12.06 -11.47 1.85
CA LEU A 363 -12.28 -10.08 2.29
C LEU A 363 -11.10 -9.18 1.88
N TYR A 364 -9.88 -9.62 2.16
CA TYR A 364 -8.68 -8.86 1.82
C TYR A 364 -8.53 -8.70 0.31
N PHE A 365 -8.74 -9.77 -0.47
CA PHE A 365 -8.69 -9.73 -1.93
C PHE A 365 -9.70 -8.73 -2.50
N THR A 366 -10.96 -8.80 -2.08
CA THR A 366 -12.02 -7.90 -2.57
C THR A 366 -11.73 -6.45 -2.21
N SER A 367 -11.36 -6.16 -0.95
CA SER A 367 -11.05 -4.80 -0.52
C SER A 367 -9.82 -4.24 -1.24
N THR A 368 -8.78 -5.07 -1.44
CA THR A 368 -7.56 -4.68 -2.15
C THR A 368 -7.82 -4.43 -3.64
N LEU A 369 -8.62 -5.28 -4.27
CA LEU A 369 -9.00 -5.13 -5.67
C LEU A 369 -9.70 -3.80 -5.91
N VAL A 370 -10.71 -3.46 -5.09
CA VAL A 370 -11.43 -2.20 -5.24
C VAL A 370 -10.54 -1.00 -4.95
N PHE A 371 -9.74 -1.06 -3.87
CA PHE A 371 -8.83 0.01 -3.51
C PHE A 371 -7.86 0.34 -4.65
N TYR A 372 -7.24 -0.68 -5.27
CA TYR A 372 -6.32 -0.46 -6.39
C TYR A 372 -7.01 -0.14 -7.71
N ALA A 373 -8.22 -0.65 -7.94
CA ALA A 373 -9.03 -0.24 -9.09
C ALA A 373 -9.33 1.27 -9.06
N PHE A 374 -9.63 1.81 -7.88
CA PHE A 374 -9.85 3.25 -7.70
C PHE A 374 -8.54 4.04 -7.78
N THR A 375 -7.53 3.68 -6.99
CA THR A 375 -6.29 4.48 -6.89
C THR A 375 -5.46 4.48 -8.17
N TRP A 376 -5.59 3.46 -9.02
CA TRP A 376 -4.94 3.41 -10.34
C TRP A 376 -5.83 3.85 -11.48
N ALA A 377 -7.05 4.32 -11.20
CA ALA A 377 -7.92 4.85 -12.22
C ALA A 377 -7.23 6.02 -12.96
N PRO A 378 -7.39 6.14 -14.29
CA PRO A 378 -6.82 7.25 -15.05
C PRO A 378 -7.17 8.63 -14.49
N ALA A 379 -8.38 8.77 -13.92
CA ALA A 379 -8.86 9.98 -13.25
C ALA A 379 -7.93 10.44 -12.11
N MET A 380 -7.29 9.51 -11.37
CA MET A 380 -6.39 9.83 -10.26
C MET A 380 -5.04 10.41 -10.71
N ARG A 381 -4.79 10.51 -12.02
CA ARG A 381 -3.65 11.25 -12.59
C ARG A 381 -3.91 12.75 -12.57
N ASP A 382 -5.17 13.16 -12.57
CA ASP A 382 -5.52 14.57 -12.46
C ASP A 382 -5.28 15.09 -11.02
N SER A 383 -4.68 16.26 -10.94
CA SER A 383 -4.37 16.94 -9.68
C SER A 383 -5.64 17.30 -8.89
N SER A 384 -6.75 17.61 -9.58
CA SER A 384 -8.01 17.99 -8.92
C SER A 384 -8.66 16.79 -8.23
N ALA A 385 -8.78 15.66 -8.94
CA ALA A 385 -9.28 14.40 -8.42
C ALA A 385 -8.43 13.88 -7.24
N ARG A 386 -7.09 13.97 -7.36
CA ARG A 386 -6.19 13.58 -6.28
C ARG A 386 -6.31 14.49 -5.07
N THR A 387 -6.49 15.81 -5.26
CA THR A 387 -6.74 16.75 -4.16
C THR A 387 -8.02 16.39 -3.39
N LEU A 388 -9.08 16.03 -4.11
CA LEU A 388 -10.35 15.60 -3.51
C LEU A 388 -10.18 14.30 -2.71
N SER A 389 -9.49 13.30 -3.26
CA SER A 389 -9.15 12.06 -2.54
C SER A 389 -8.37 12.34 -1.25
N THR A 390 -7.34 13.18 -1.34
CA THR A 390 -6.50 13.53 -0.18
C THR A 390 -7.32 14.23 0.90
N ALA A 391 -8.19 15.17 0.52
CA ALA A 391 -9.05 15.88 1.46
C ALA A 391 -10.03 14.94 2.19
N LEU A 392 -10.51 13.89 1.51
CA LEU A 392 -11.51 12.96 2.04
C LEU A 392 -10.91 11.78 2.80
N SER A 393 -9.61 11.52 2.62
CA SER A 393 -8.89 10.46 3.33
C SER A 393 -8.98 10.59 4.86
N VAL A 394 -8.83 11.79 5.43
CA VAL A 394 -8.84 12.00 6.89
C VAL A 394 -10.25 11.90 7.48
N PRO A 395 -11.27 12.62 6.98
CA PRO A 395 -12.65 12.46 7.46
C PRO A 395 -13.12 11.01 7.39
N GLY A 396 -12.84 10.30 6.27
CA GLY A 396 -13.24 8.91 6.11
C GLY A 396 -12.67 7.98 7.20
N HIS A 397 -11.40 8.15 7.58
CA HIS A 397 -10.79 7.38 8.67
C HIS A 397 -11.33 7.77 10.06
N VAL A 398 -11.69 9.03 10.28
CA VAL A 398 -12.34 9.48 11.52
C VAL A 398 -13.73 8.87 11.64
N VAL A 399 -14.55 8.91 10.58
CA VAL A 399 -15.86 8.25 10.54
C VAL A 399 -15.71 6.75 10.78
N LEU A 400 -14.72 6.10 10.16
CA LEU A 400 -14.44 4.68 10.39
C LEU A 400 -14.09 4.38 11.85
N TYR A 401 -13.24 5.20 12.47
CA TYR A 401 -12.88 5.06 13.88
C TYR A 401 -14.11 5.19 14.80
N LEU A 402 -14.93 6.23 14.60
CA LEU A 402 -16.16 6.43 15.37
C LEU A 402 -17.14 5.26 15.18
N ALA A 403 -17.29 4.80 13.93
CA ALA A 403 -18.14 3.66 13.61
C ALA A 403 -17.66 2.36 14.27
N LEU A 404 -16.35 2.11 14.33
CA LEU A 404 -15.77 0.93 14.99
C LEU A 404 -15.97 0.91 16.52
N ASN A 405 -16.23 2.07 17.14
CA ASN A 405 -16.53 2.18 18.57
C ASN A 405 -18.01 1.98 18.89
N VAL A 406 -18.92 2.13 17.92
CA VAL A 406 -20.37 2.06 18.12
C VAL A 406 -20.97 0.81 17.49
N VAL A 407 -20.50 0.44 16.30
CA VAL A 407 -21.06 -0.63 15.46
C VAL A 407 -20.14 -1.85 15.51
N ALA A 408 -20.74 -3.03 15.65
CA ALA A 408 -19.98 -4.28 15.64
C ALA A 408 -19.25 -4.46 14.29
N ARG A 409 -17.97 -4.86 14.34
CA ARG A 409 -17.11 -5.01 13.15
C ARG A 409 -17.75 -5.84 12.03
N LYS A 410 -18.46 -6.91 12.37
CA LYS A 410 -19.17 -7.77 11.39
C LYS A 410 -20.28 -7.02 10.67
N GLN A 411 -21.06 -6.21 11.37
CA GLN A 411 -22.13 -5.40 10.77
C GLN A 411 -21.54 -4.35 9.85
N LEU A 412 -20.46 -3.70 10.28
CA LEU A 412 -19.77 -2.70 9.47
C LEU A 412 -19.26 -3.29 8.15
N LEU A 413 -18.67 -4.49 8.18
CA LEU A 413 -18.24 -5.21 6.96
C LEU A 413 -19.42 -5.58 6.05
N LEU A 414 -20.51 -6.08 6.63
CA LEU A 414 -21.72 -6.45 5.86
C LEU A 414 -22.41 -5.25 5.21
N LEU A 415 -22.26 -4.05 5.77
CA LEU A 415 -22.80 -2.81 5.21
C LEU A 415 -21.87 -2.17 4.17
N THR A 416 -20.56 -2.16 4.44
CA THR A 416 -19.59 -1.42 3.62
C THR A 416 -19.20 -2.16 2.33
N LEU A 417 -19.07 -3.49 2.37
CA LEU A 417 -18.64 -4.26 1.18
C LEU A 417 -19.65 -4.23 0.03
N PRO A 418 -20.96 -4.46 0.24
CA PRO A 418 -21.93 -4.39 -0.86
C PRO A 418 -22.02 -2.98 -1.44
N LEU A 419 -21.97 -1.95 -0.59
CA LEU A 419 -21.98 -0.58 -1.03
C LEU A 419 -20.75 -0.25 -1.88
N GLN A 420 -19.56 -0.69 -1.45
CA GLN A 420 -18.34 -0.54 -2.22
C GLN A 420 -18.48 -1.16 -3.63
N GLY A 421 -19.11 -2.34 -3.72
CA GLY A 421 -19.45 -2.97 -5.00
C GLY A 421 -20.41 -2.14 -5.86
N ILE A 422 -21.50 -1.63 -5.27
CA ILE A 422 -22.48 -0.78 -5.97
C ILE A 422 -21.78 0.48 -6.53
N LEU A 423 -20.95 1.14 -5.73
CA LEU A 423 -20.23 2.35 -6.14
C LEU A 423 -19.23 2.05 -7.28
N CYS A 424 -18.55 0.91 -7.25
CA CYS A 424 -17.70 0.48 -8.37
C CYS A 424 -18.49 0.26 -9.66
N CYS A 425 -19.68 -0.33 -9.59
CA CYS A 425 -20.55 -0.50 -10.74
C CYS A 425 -21.01 0.85 -11.30
N VAL A 426 -21.43 1.77 -10.42
CA VAL A 426 -21.81 3.14 -10.82
C VAL A 426 -20.64 3.86 -11.48
N TYR A 427 -19.44 3.82 -10.88
CA TYR A 427 -18.24 4.40 -11.47
C TYR A 427 -17.94 3.85 -12.87
N SER A 428 -18.01 2.52 -13.01
CA SER A 428 -17.75 1.86 -14.30
C SER A 428 -18.77 2.29 -15.37
N ALA A 429 -20.04 2.44 -15.00
CA ALA A 429 -21.08 2.94 -15.89
C ALA A 429 -20.85 4.40 -16.30
N LEU A 430 -20.50 5.28 -15.34
CA LEU A 430 -20.24 6.70 -15.61
C LEU A 430 -18.99 6.92 -16.49
N VAL A 431 -17.94 6.13 -16.27
CA VAL A 431 -16.72 6.17 -17.10
C VAL A 431 -17.00 5.65 -18.51
N TYR A 432 -17.86 4.64 -18.65
CA TYR A 432 -18.29 4.12 -19.96
C TYR A 432 -19.09 5.17 -20.76
N GLU A 433 -19.86 6.02 -20.08
CA GLU A 433 -20.61 7.14 -20.69
C GLU A 433 -19.80 8.44 -20.90
N GLN A 434 -18.48 8.42 -20.68
CA GLN A 434 -17.57 9.59 -20.89
C GLN A 434 -17.93 10.85 -20.06
N LEU A 435 -18.61 10.72 -18.93
CA LEU A 435 -18.88 11.86 -18.03
C LEU A 435 -17.59 12.36 -17.37
N PRO A 436 -17.49 13.67 -17.04
CA PRO A 436 -16.27 14.25 -16.49
C PRO A 436 -15.84 13.53 -15.21
N ALA A 437 -14.55 13.18 -15.14
CA ALA A 437 -13.94 12.40 -14.05
C ALA A 437 -14.25 12.93 -12.63
N VAL A 438 -14.51 14.24 -12.51
CA VAL A 438 -14.91 14.92 -11.27
C VAL A 438 -16.24 14.38 -10.71
N VAL A 439 -17.24 14.10 -11.56
CA VAL A 439 -18.54 13.55 -11.14
C VAL A 439 -18.37 12.11 -10.65
N ALA A 440 -17.52 11.34 -11.32
CA ALA A 440 -17.25 9.95 -10.96
C ALA A 440 -16.46 9.83 -9.63
N VAL A 441 -15.56 10.78 -9.34
CA VAL A 441 -14.84 10.86 -8.06
C VAL A 441 -15.77 11.33 -6.94
N VAL A 442 -16.59 12.36 -7.15
CA VAL A 442 -17.56 12.85 -6.14
C VAL A 442 -18.54 11.75 -5.70
N VAL A 443 -18.98 10.88 -6.61
CA VAL A 443 -19.88 9.75 -6.27
C VAL A 443 -19.18 8.71 -5.38
N ILE A 444 -17.87 8.49 -5.55
CA ILE A 444 -17.11 7.52 -4.75
C ILE A 444 -16.66 8.12 -3.43
N THR A 445 -16.22 9.39 -3.45
CA THR A 445 -15.62 10.06 -2.30
C THR A 445 -16.64 10.77 -1.42
N ALA A 446 -17.94 10.79 -1.78
CA ALA A 446 -19.03 11.13 -0.89
C ALA A 446 -19.21 10.07 0.22
N ARG A 447 -18.15 9.86 1.02
CA ARG A 447 -18.13 9.26 2.36
C ARG A 447 -16.98 9.83 3.17
#